data_AF-A0A524PBG4-F1
#
_entry.id   AF-A0A524PBG4-F1
#
_cell.length_a   1.000
_cell.length_b   1.000
_cell.length_c   1.000
_cell.angle_alpha   90.00
_cell.angle_beta   90.00
_cell.angle_gamma   90.00
#
_symmetry.space_group_name_H-M   'P 1'
#
loop_
_entity.id
_entity.type
_entity.pdbx_description
1 polymer ?
#
loop_
_entity_poly.entity_id
_entity_poly.type
_entity_poly.pdbx_seq_one_letter_code
_entity_poly.pdbx_strand_id
1 'polypeptide(L)'
;MTQTNLENTRLLAKKILKQETEAFQQLGNQLDYDALDQALAALLDVQGMVFVLGAGTSSSIARRLAHTLTCSGGRAVFLDPGQSQHGYSAIITEHDLLIAFSRGGETREVNHVLERAREQGAQTIGILEAMDSTMAALCDVVLEGRVAPEHDACGVIPLASTLVHAAISDILCAGLLEKRAIPEHEFGKFHPGGAVGLRLGGAASPVPTDAPGPAHHGTASLSSIKGLILDMDGVLWHGEEPLAGLDAFFDLLNQKQIRYVLATNNPSKHPEGFAEKARSFNIPIASEDIVTSIVATAQYLKKHFPIGSRVHVIGEAALKECVEQAGYTLANDDVVAVVAALERDLSYETIKRGTLLIRAGATFIGTNGDPSYPTEEGIIPGSGMLVTALAVSADQKPIIMGKPERPIFDLALERLDLPADQVASVGDRLDSDILGGQRAGLQTILLLTGIASRQDLARGEIQPTWVFQDLPELTQALINCGGQ
;
A
#
# COMPACT_ATOMS: atom_id res chain seq x y z
N MET A 1 32.13 -7.67 18.53
CA MET A 1 32.84 -8.48 17.52
C MET A 1 34.33 -8.14 17.60
N THR A 2 35.22 -9.13 17.65
CA THR A 2 36.68 -8.91 17.72
C THR A 2 37.23 -8.40 16.39
N GLN A 3 38.36 -7.69 16.41
CA GLN A 3 39.03 -7.17 15.20
C GLN A 3 39.38 -8.30 14.21
N THR A 4 39.75 -9.47 14.71
CA THR A 4 39.96 -10.71 13.94
C THR A 4 38.69 -11.20 13.23
N ASN A 5 37.50 -11.05 13.84
CA ASN A 5 36.23 -11.42 13.18
C ASN A 5 35.88 -10.47 12.03
N LEU A 6 36.23 -9.18 12.14
CA LEU A 6 36.02 -8.19 11.09
C LEU A 6 36.97 -8.39 9.89
N GLU A 7 38.24 -8.73 10.15
CA GLU A 7 39.20 -9.05 9.09
C GLU A 7 38.83 -10.33 8.34
N ASN A 8 38.37 -11.36 9.05
CA ASN A 8 37.85 -12.60 8.44
C ASN A 8 36.60 -12.34 7.59
N THR A 9 35.71 -11.44 8.01
CA THR A 9 34.51 -11.06 7.25
C THR A 9 34.87 -10.32 5.96
N ARG A 10 35.86 -9.42 5.99
CA ARG A 10 36.33 -8.68 4.81
C ARG A 10 36.99 -9.59 3.78
N LEU A 11 37.79 -10.56 4.23
CA LEU A 11 38.41 -11.55 3.34
C LEU A 11 37.36 -12.47 2.69
N LEU A 12 36.36 -12.90 3.46
CA LEU A 12 35.24 -13.69 2.95
C LEU A 12 34.44 -12.91 1.89
N ALA A 13 34.10 -11.65 2.15
CA ALA A 13 33.38 -10.80 1.19
C ALA A 13 34.16 -10.64 -0.13
N LYS A 14 35.47 -10.37 -0.06
CA LYS A 14 36.33 -10.29 -1.25
C LYS A 14 36.39 -11.60 -2.03
N LYS A 15 36.43 -12.74 -1.32
CA LYS A 15 36.43 -14.07 -1.95
C LYS A 15 35.12 -14.32 -2.71
N ILE A 16 33.97 -14.09 -2.07
CA ILE A 16 32.65 -14.30 -2.68
C ILE A 16 32.47 -13.42 -3.92
N LEU A 17 32.76 -12.11 -3.81
CA LEU A 17 32.64 -11.18 -4.95
C LEU A 17 33.53 -11.61 -6.13
N LYS A 18 34.74 -12.11 -5.84
CA LYS A 18 35.63 -12.62 -6.88
C LYS A 18 35.04 -13.86 -7.57
N GLN A 19 34.52 -14.81 -6.80
CA GLN A 19 33.88 -16.03 -7.32
C GLN A 19 32.65 -15.71 -8.18
N GLU A 20 31.80 -14.77 -7.75
CA GLU A 20 30.64 -14.31 -8.53
C GLU A 20 31.08 -13.64 -9.83
N THR A 21 32.11 -12.80 -9.79
CA THR A 21 32.66 -12.15 -10.99
C THR A 21 33.22 -13.17 -11.98
N GLU A 22 33.95 -14.18 -11.49
CA GLU A 22 34.49 -15.26 -12.31
C GLU A 22 33.37 -16.09 -12.97
N ALA A 23 32.28 -16.35 -12.25
CA ALA A 23 31.11 -17.03 -12.81
C ALA A 23 30.49 -16.25 -13.99
N PHE A 24 30.34 -14.93 -13.87
CA PHE A 24 29.83 -14.10 -14.98
C PHE A 24 30.78 -14.06 -16.18
N GLN A 25 32.09 -13.99 -15.94
CA GLN A 25 33.08 -14.04 -17.02
C GLN A 25 33.04 -15.38 -17.77
N GLN A 26 32.82 -16.48 -17.05
CA GLN A 26 32.68 -17.80 -17.66
C GLN A 26 31.41 -17.92 -18.48
N LEU A 27 30.28 -17.40 -18.00
CA LEU A 27 29.00 -17.40 -18.72
C LEU A 27 29.15 -16.82 -20.14
N GLY A 28 29.83 -15.68 -20.29
CA GLY A 28 30.02 -15.04 -21.60
C GLY A 28 30.74 -15.91 -22.64
N ASN A 29 31.55 -16.87 -22.18
CA ASN A 29 32.24 -17.84 -23.04
C ASN A 29 31.47 -19.15 -23.23
N GLN A 30 30.53 -19.47 -22.34
CA GLN A 30 29.78 -20.73 -22.33
C GLN A 30 28.42 -20.62 -23.02
N LEU A 31 27.84 -19.42 -23.06
CA LEU A 31 26.50 -19.23 -23.59
C LEU A 31 26.45 -19.62 -25.06
N ASP A 32 25.58 -20.57 -25.39
CA ASP A 32 25.25 -20.92 -26.76
C ASP A 32 24.38 -19.82 -27.36
N TYR A 33 24.96 -19.03 -28.26
CA TYR A 33 24.28 -17.91 -28.89
C TYR A 33 23.23 -18.35 -29.92
N ASP A 34 23.37 -19.54 -30.52
CA ASP A 34 22.35 -20.07 -31.44
C ASP A 34 21.11 -20.50 -30.64
N ALA A 35 21.31 -21.15 -29.49
CA ALA A 35 20.22 -21.47 -28.57
C ALA A 35 19.57 -20.20 -27.99
N LEU A 36 20.37 -19.16 -27.70
CA LEU A 36 19.86 -17.86 -27.26
C LEU A 36 18.97 -17.21 -28.32
N ASP A 37 19.38 -17.21 -29.59
CA ASP A 37 18.58 -16.67 -30.69
C ASP A 37 17.27 -17.46 -30.89
N GLN A 38 17.30 -18.78 -30.73
CA GLN A 38 16.08 -19.61 -30.75
C GLN A 38 15.13 -19.28 -29.60
N ALA A 39 15.66 -19.10 -28.38
CA ALA A 39 14.87 -18.70 -27.22
C ALA A 39 14.23 -17.31 -27.42
N LEU A 40 14.97 -16.36 -27.98
CA LEU A 40 14.45 -15.02 -28.31
C LEU A 40 13.38 -15.08 -29.41
N ALA A 41 13.56 -15.91 -30.43
CA ALA A 41 12.56 -16.12 -31.47
C ALA A 41 11.25 -16.68 -30.88
N ALA A 42 11.33 -17.71 -30.04
CA ALA A 42 10.16 -18.26 -29.34
C ALA A 42 9.44 -17.21 -28.48
N LEU A 43 10.19 -16.35 -27.77
CA LEU A 43 9.64 -15.25 -26.98
C LEU A 43 8.97 -14.13 -27.82
N LEU A 44 9.40 -13.96 -29.08
CA LEU A 44 8.80 -13.00 -30.01
C LEU A 44 7.54 -13.57 -30.68
N ASP A 45 7.54 -14.86 -30.98
CA ASP A 45 6.48 -15.52 -31.76
C ASP A 45 5.32 -16.04 -30.90
N VAL A 46 5.50 -16.14 -29.57
CA VAL A 46 4.48 -16.62 -28.64
C VAL A 46 3.18 -15.79 -28.75
N GLN A 47 2.07 -16.48 -28.97
CA GLN A 47 0.74 -15.87 -29.11
C GLN A 47 -0.05 -15.89 -27.79
N GLY A 48 0.24 -16.87 -26.93
CA GLY A 48 -0.37 -17.09 -25.63
C GLY A 48 0.37 -16.40 -24.48
N MET A 49 0.39 -17.08 -23.33
CA MET A 49 1.09 -16.69 -22.12
C MET A 49 2.50 -17.27 -22.08
N VAL A 50 3.42 -16.51 -21.49
CA VAL A 50 4.74 -17.02 -21.09
C VAL A 50 4.67 -17.43 -19.62
N PHE A 51 4.68 -18.74 -19.36
CA PHE A 51 4.71 -19.29 -18.01
C PHE A 51 6.15 -19.49 -17.57
N VAL A 52 6.57 -18.81 -16.51
CA VAL A 52 7.92 -18.95 -15.96
C VAL A 52 7.84 -19.77 -14.68
N LEU A 53 8.62 -20.83 -14.58
CA LEU A 53 8.56 -21.77 -13.46
C LEU A 53 9.92 -22.10 -12.87
N GLY A 54 9.92 -22.42 -11.58
CA GLY A 54 11.10 -22.82 -10.83
C GLY A 54 10.70 -23.15 -9.39
N ALA A 55 11.46 -24.04 -8.75
CA ALA A 55 11.19 -24.51 -7.40
C ALA A 55 12.33 -24.15 -6.43
N GLY A 56 12.03 -24.11 -5.13
CA GLY A 56 12.99 -23.70 -4.11
C GLY A 56 13.62 -22.34 -4.42
N THR A 57 14.95 -22.23 -4.34
CA THR A 57 15.67 -20.97 -4.65
C THR A 57 15.48 -20.53 -6.11
N SER A 58 15.31 -21.45 -7.06
CA SER A 58 15.09 -21.08 -8.47
C SER A 58 13.76 -20.37 -8.71
N SER A 59 12.80 -20.49 -7.77
CA SER A 59 11.51 -19.77 -7.86
C SER A 59 11.68 -18.24 -7.76
N SER A 60 12.71 -17.74 -7.06
CA SER A 60 12.94 -16.29 -6.96
C SER A 60 13.39 -15.69 -8.29
N ILE A 61 14.22 -16.44 -9.04
CA ILE A 61 14.68 -16.05 -10.38
C ILE A 61 13.54 -16.15 -11.39
N ALA A 62 12.75 -17.23 -11.33
CA ALA A 62 11.57 -17.39 -12.17
C ALA A 62 10.56 -16.25 -11.99
N ARG A 63 10.26 -15.85 -10.74
CA ARG A 63 9.39 -14.70 -10.45
C ARG A 63 9.96 -13.38 -10.98
N ARG A 64 11.28 -13.19 -10.85
CA ARG A 64 11.96 -12.00 -11.38
C ARG A 64 11.84 -11.94 -12.90
N LEU A 65 12.13 -13.02 -13.63
CA LEU A 65 12.00 -13.06 -15.08
C LEU A 65 10.56 -12.81 -15.53
N ALA A 66 9.56 -13.46 -14.89
CA ALA A 66 8.15 -13.21 -15.19
C ALA A 66 7.78 -11.74 -15.04
N HIS A 67 8.24 -11.10 -13.97
CA HIS A 67 8.04 -9.66 -13.75
C HIS A 67 8.70 -8.82 -14.85
N THR A 68 9.97 -9.05 -15.15
CA THR A 68 10.72 -8.26 -16.14
C THR A 68 10.16 -8.42 -17.56
N LEU A 69 9.76 -9.64 -17.95
CA LEU A 69 9.12 -9.88 -19.25
C LEU A 69 7.79 -9.12 -19.36
N THR A 70 7.00 -9.07 -18.28
CA THR A 70 5.74 -8.31 -18.25
C THR A 70 5.98 -6.80 -18.31
N CYS A 71 6.98 -6.30 -17.59
CA CYS A 71 7.43 -4.92 -17.71
C CYS A 71 7.95 -4.57 -19.12
N SER A 72 8.40 -5.57 -19.87
CA SER A 72 8.87 -5.43 -21.26
C SER A 72 7.75 -5.62 -22.30
N GLY A 73 6.49 -5.57 -21.85
CA GLY A 73 5.29 -5.72 -22.70
C GLY A 73 4.93 -7.14 -23.09
N GLY A 74 5.61 -8.15 -22.53
CA GLY A 74 5.22 -9.56 -22.67
C GLY A 74 4.03 -9.93 -21.79
N ARG A 75 3.33 -11.01 -22.13
CA ARG A 75 2.28 -11.60 -21.28
C ARG A 75 2.89 -12.72 -20.44
N ALA A 76 3.65 -12.37 -19.39
CA ALA A 76 4.38 -13.36 -18.59
C ALA A 76 3.86 -13.47 -17.16
N VAL A 77 3.80 -14.69 -16.63
CA VAL A 77 3.39 -14.95 -15.24
C VAL A 77 4.19 -16.09 -14.63
N PHE A 78 4.45 -15.99 -13.33
CA PHE A 78 5.05 -17.08 -12.59
C PHE A 78 4.01 -18.19 -12.37
N LEU A 79 4.35 -19.42 -12.74
CA LEU A 79 3.53 -20.60 -12.49
C LEU A 79 4.18 -21.45 -11.40
N ASP A 80 3.48 -21.60 -10.27
CA ASP A 80 3.96 -22.39 -9.14
C ASP A 80 3.94 -23.90 -9.49
N PRO A 81 5.10 -24.59 -9.54
CA PRO A 81 5.16 -26.00 -9.91
C PRO A 81 4.41 -26.91 -8.93
N GLY A 82 4.39 -26.59 -7.63
CA GLY A 82 3.73 -27.39 -6.60
C GLY A 82 2.22 -27.37 -6.73
N GLN A 83 1.64 -26.19 -7.00
CA GLN A 83 0.19 -26.06 -7.25
C GLN A 83 -0.22 -26.63 -8.62
N SER A 84 0.70 -26.62 -9.59
CA SER A 84 0.46 -27.12 -10.95
C SER A 84 0.21 -28.62 -11.02
N GLN A 85 0.72 -29.39 -10.05
CA GLN A 85 0.40 -30.81 -9.88
C GLN A 85 -1.06 -31.07 -9.46
N HIS A 86 -1.75 -30.05 -8.96
CA HIS A 86 -3.12 -30.13 -8.45
C HIS A 86 -4.14 -29.37 -9.32
N GLY A 87 -3.81 -29.19 -10.62
CA GLY A 87 -4.75 -28.71 -11.63
C GLY A 87 -4.39 -27.37 -12.26
N TYR A 88 -3.46 -26.61 -11.68
CA TYR A 88 -3.04 -25.31 -12.26
C TYR A 88 -2.36 -25.46 -13.63
N SER A 89 -1.77 -26.61 -13.95
CA SER A 89 -1.21 -26.90 -15.29
C SER A 89 -2.27 -27.03 -16.39
N ALA A 90 -3.56 -27.12 -16.06
CA ALA A 90 -4.64 -27.20 -17.04
C ALA A 90 -4.84 -25.91 -17.85
N ILE A 91 -4.25 -24.79 -17.41
CA ILE A 91 -4.32 -23.51 -18.12
C ILE A 91 -3.38 -23.45 -19.34
N ILE A 92 -2.46 -24.41 -19.46
CA ILE A 92 -1.44 -24.45 -20.51
C ILE A 92 -2.05 -24.99 -21.82
N THR A 93 -1.75 -24.29 -22.92
CA THR A 93 -2.21 -24.54 -24.28
C THR A 93 -1.04 -24.55 -25.28
N GLU A 94 -1.28 -24.99 -26.51
CA GLU A 94 -0.32 -25.03 -27.61
C GLU A 94 0.19 -23.64 -28.04
N HIS A 95 -0.46 -22.57 -27.60
CA HIS A 95 -0.08 -21.19 -27.92
C HIS A 95 0.88 -20.58 -26.90
N ASP A 96 1.13 -21.29 -25.81
CA ASP A 96 1.93 -20.80 -24.68
C ASP A 96 3.41 -21.20 -24.80
N LEU A 97 4.24 -20.49 -24.05
CA LEU A 97 5.67 -20.75 -23.91
C LEU A 97 6.01 -20.97 -22.44
N LEU A 98 6.75 -22.03 -22.13
CA LEU A 98 7.25 -22.27 -20.79
C LEU A 98 8.73 -21.96 -20.71
N ILE A 99 9.14 -21.26 -19.65
CA ILE A 99 10.53 -21.04 -19.29
C ILE A 99 10.77 -21.60 -17.89
N ALA A 100 11.58 -22.64 -17.79
CA ALA A 100 11.85 -23.33 -16.55
C ALA A 100 13.29 -23.10 -16.06
N PHE A 101 13.44 -23.03 -14.73
CA PHE A 101 14.74 -22.97 -14.05
C PHE A 101 14.92 -24.19 -13.14
N SER A 102 16.02 -24.90 -13.31
CA SER A 102 16.51 -25.88 -12.33
C SER A 102 17.99 -26.09 -12.50
N ARG A 103 18.79 -25.92 -11.44
CA ARG A 103 20.25 -26.13 -11.51
C ARG A 103 20.59 -27.52 -12.05
N GLY A 104 20.06 -28.56 -11.39
CA GLY A 104 20.35 -29.96 -11.71
C GLY A 104 19.35 -30.62 -12.67
N GLY A 105 18.26 -29.95 -13.07
CA GLY A 105 17.29 -30.48 -14.02
C GLY A 105 16.44 -31.69 -13.55
N GLU A 106 16.55 -32.08 -12.27
CA GLU A 106 15.84 -33.25 -11.71
C GLU A 106 14.72 -32.87 -10.72
N THR A 107 14.28 -31.63 -10.75
CA THR A 107 13.22 -31.16 -9.86
C THR A 107 11.86 -31.69 -10.33
N ARG A 108 11.36 -32.73 -9.65
CA ARG A 108 10.16 -33.50 -10.04
C ARG A 108 8.94 -32.64 -10.42
N GLU A 109 8.61 -31.66 -9.59
CA GLU A 109 7.50 -30.73 -9.82
C GLU A 109 7.68 -29.84 -11.05
N VAL A 110 8.90 -29.40 -11.33
CA VAL A 110 9.22 -28.63 -12.56
C VAL A 110 9.10 -29.54 -13.78
N ASN A 111 9.70 -30.73 -13.73
CA ASN A 111 9.68 -31.68 -14.85
C ASN A 111 8.26 -32.13 -15.19
N HIS A 112 7.41 -32.36 -14.19
CA HIS A 112 6.01 -32.72 -14.41
C HIS A 112 5.23 -31.64 -15.18
N VAL A 113 5.47 -30.35 -14.88
CA VAL A 113 4.82 -29.25 -15.60
C VAL A 113 5.34 -29.15 -17.03
N LEU A 114 6.65 -29.36 -17.25
CA LEU A 114 7.24 -29.39 -18.58
C LEU A 114 6.72 -30.56 -19.43
N GLU A 115 6.59 -31.76 -18.85
CA GLU A 115 5.95 -32.91 -19.51
C GLU A 115 4.53 -32.55 -19.97
N ARG A 116 3.73 -31.96 -19.07
CA ARG A 116 2.36 -31.57 -19.38
C ARG A 116 2.28 -30.51 -20.47
N ALA A 117 3.17 -29.53 -20.44
CA ALA A 117 3.24 -28.50 -21.46
C ALA A 117 3.57 -29.08 -22.84
N ARG A 118 4.50 -30.03 -22.89
CA ARG A 118 4.86 -30.71 -24.13
C ARG A 118 3.71 -31.56 -24.68
N GLU A 119 2.96 -32.25 -23.82
CA GLU A 119 1.74 -32.97 -24.21
C GLU A 119 0.68 -32.05 -24.82
N GLN A 120 0.59 -30.81 -24.33
CA GLN A 120 -0.33 -29.79 -24.82
C GLN A 120 0.21 -29.03 -26.03
N GLY A 121 1.43 -29.34 -26.50
CA GLY A 121 2.05 -28.71 -27.66
C GLY A 121 2.65 -27.33 -27.41
N ALA A 122 2.80 -26.91 -26.14
CA ALA A 122 3.46 -25.66 -25.79
C ALA A 122 4.98 -25.76 -26.02
N GLN A 123 5.60 -24.65 -26.42
CA GLN A 123 7.06 -24.57 -26.53
C GLN A 123 7.71 -24.47 -25.15
N THR A 124 8.93 -24.97 -25.02
CA THR A 124 9.63 -25.07 -23.73
C THR A 124 11.09 -24.63 -23.81
N ILE A 125 11.50 -23.79 -22.86
CA ILE A 125 12.87 -23.31 -22.70
C ILE A 125 13.36 -23.70 -21.30
N GLY A 126 14.54 -24.31 -21.22
CA GLY A 126 15.19 -24.69 -19.98
C GLY A 126 16.43 -23.84 -19.70
N ILE A 127 16.56 -23.35 -18.47
CA ILE A 127 17.78 -22.70 -17.98
C ILE A 127 18.33 -23.54 -16.82
N LEU A 128 19.47 -24.20 -17.06
CA LEU A 128 20.02 -25.23 -16.18
C LEU A 128 21.54 -25.41 -16.36
N GLU A 129 22.16 -26.18 -15.47
CA GLU A 129 23.59 -26.54 -15.56
C GLU A 129 23.81 -27.97 -16.10
N ALA A 130 22.93 -28.91 -15.76
CA ALA A 130 23.08 -30.33 -16.10
C ALA A 130 22.44 -30.66 -17.46
N MET A 131 23.22 -30.60 -18.54
CA MET A 131 22.74 -30.82 -19.91
C MET A 131 22.29 -32.27 -20.20
N ASP A 132 22.63 -33.23 -19.35
CA ASP A 132 22.24 -34.64 -19.41
C ASP A 132 21.04 -34.98 -18.51
N SER A 133 20.30 -33.97 -18.06
CA SER A 133 19.17 -34.12 -17.12
C SER A 133 17.82 -34.38 -17.81
N THR A 134 16.85 -34.83 -17.00
CA THR A 134 15.45 -34.98 -17.40
C THR A 134 14.88 -33.69 -17.98
N MET A 135 15.13 -32.55 -17.32
CA MET A 135 14.66 -31.24 -17.81
C MET A 135 15.26 -30.88 -19.17
N ALA A 136 16.55 -31.14 -19.40
CA ALA A 136 17.18 -30.89 -20.69
C ALA A 136 16.48 -31.63 -21.84
N ALA A 137 16.05 -32.88 -21.59
CA ALA A 137 15.35 -33.70 -22.56
C ALA A 137 13.89 -33.28 -22.81
N LEU A 138 13.29 -32.54 -21.86
CA LEU A 138 11.93 -32.05 -21.96
C LEU A 138 11.82 -30.69 -22.65
N CYS A 139 12.91 -29.92 -22.70
CA CYS A 139 12.94 -28.58 -23.28
C CYS A 139 13.31 -28.58 -24.77
N ASP A 140 12.63 -27.76 -25.56
CA ASP A 140 12.94 -27.55 -26.99
C ASP A 140 14.22 -26.73 -27.17
N VAL A 141 14.45 -25.75 -26.28
CA VAL A 141 15.66 -24.93 -26.24
C VAL A 141 16.25 -25.00 -24.83
N VAL A 142 17.57 -25.15 -24.73
CA VAL A 142 18.27 -25.19 -23.45
C VAL A 142 19.38 -24.15 -23.43
N LEU A 143 19.37 -23.30 -22.41
CA LEU A 143 20.43 -22.32 -22.14
C LEU A 143 21.24 -22.79 -20.94
N GLU A 144 22.51 -23.11 -21.16
CA GLU A 144 23.41 -23.60 -20.12
C GLU A 144 23.93 -22.45 -19.24
N GLY A 145 23.70 -22.55 -17.94
CA GLY A 145 24.14 -21.59 -16.92
C GLY A 145 25.13 -22.17 -15.93
N ARG A 146 26.13 -22.93 -16.41
CA ARG A 146 27.04 -23.72 -15.57
C ARG A 146 27.89 -22.86 -14.63
N VAL A 147 27.93 -23.26 -13.36
CA VAL A 147 28.80 -22.63 -12.34
C VAL A 147 29.69 -23.67 -11.67
N ALA A 148 30.94 -23.30 -11.39
CA ALA A 148 31.87 -24.17 -10.67
C ALA A 148 31.33 -24.48 -9.25
N PRO A 149 31.31 -25.74 -8.79
CA PRO A 149 30.71 -26.13 -7.50
C PRO A 149 31.22 -25.35 -6.28
N GLU A 150 32.47 -24.90 -6.32
CA GLU A 150 33.12 -24.09 -5.30
C GLU A 150 32.61 -22.65 -5.17
N HIS A 151 31.82 -22.17 -6.13
CA HIS A 151 31.18 -20.85 -6.12
C HIS A 151 29.82 -20.85 -5.42
N ASP A 152 29.22 -22.03 -5.22
CA ASP A 152 28.05 -22.21 -4.38
C ASP A 152 28.46 -22.66 -2.97
N ALA A 153 27.79 -22.15 -1.93
CA ALA A 153 28.19 -22.46 -0.56
C ALA A 153 27.99 -23.95 -0.27
N CYS A 154 29.09 -24.63 0.07
CA CYS A 154 29.19 -26.09 0.22
C CYS A 154 28.77 -26.89 -1.03
N GLY A 155 28.68 -26.28 -2.22
CA GLY A 155 28.13 -26.88 -3.44
C GLY A 155 26.61 -27.14 -3.40
N VAL A 156 25.94 -26.75 -2.31
CA VAL A 156 24.54 -27.10 -2.01
C VAL A 156 23.65 -25.87 -1.94
N ILE A 157 24.10 -24.76 -1.34
CA ILE A 157 23.32 -23.53 -1.23
C ILE A 157 23.58 -22.68 -2.48
N PRO A 158 22.57 -22.48 -3.34
CA PRO A 158 22.73 -21.71 -4.57
C PRO A 158 23.06 -20.24 -4.26
N LEU A 159 24.21 -19.77 -4.74
CA LEU A 159 24.63 -18.37 -4.67
C LEU A 159 24.92 -17.89 -6.10
N ALA A 160 26.09 -18.22 -6.63
CA ALA A 160 26.52 -17.80 -7.96
C ALA A 160 25.65 -18.39 -9.08
N SER A 161 25.16 -19.63 -8.92
CA SER A 161 24.26 -20.28 -9.90
C SER A 161 22.95 -19.49 -10.11
N THR A 162 22.39 -18.92 -9.05
CA THR A 162 21.16 -18.08 -9.16
C THR A 162 21.42 -16.76 -9.86
N LEU A 163 22.61 -16.18 -9.66
CA LEU A 163 23.03 -14.94 -10.31
C LEU A 163 23.30 -15.16 -11.80
N VAL A 164 23.92 -16.28 -12.17
CA VAL A 164 24.14 -16.67 -13.57
C VAL A 164 22.81 -16.90 -14.30
N HIS A 165 21.88 -17.64 -13.70
CA HIS A 165 20.53 -17.81 -14.26
C HIS A 165 19.77 -16.47 -14.39
N ALA A 166 19.96 -15.55 -13.43
CA ALA A 166 19.40 -14.19 -13.51
C ALA A 166 20.03 -13.38 -14.63
N ALA A 167 21.34 -13.50 -14.87
CA ALA A 167 22.00 -12.82 -15.98
C ALA A 167 21.52 -13.33 -17.34
N ILE A 168 21.32 -14.66 -17.51
CA ILE A 168 20.69 -15.22 -18.72
C ILE A 168 19.28 -14.62 -18.91
N SER A 169 18.51 -14.50 -17.84
CA SER A 169 17.18 -13.86 -17.85
C SER A 169 17.24 -12.40 -18.31
N ASP A 170 18.21 -11.65 -17.80
CA ASP A 170 18.43 -10.25 -18.17
C ASP A 170 18.85 -10.11 -19.65
N ILE A 171 19.68 -11.03 -20.17
CA ILE A 171 20.06 -11.09 -21.59
C ILE A 171 18.84 -11.35 -22.48
N LEU A 172 17.97 -12.30 -22.11
CA LEU A 172 16.73 -12.58 -22.82
C LEU A 172 15.81 -11.34 -22.86
N CYS A 173 15.67 -10.65 -21.74
CA CYS A 173 14.83 -9.44 -21.67
C CYS A 173 15.42 -8.30 -22.50
N ALA A 174 16.73 -8.05 -22.39
CA ALA A 174 17.41 -7.01 -23.17
C ALA A 174 17.33 -7.28 -24.67
N GLY A 175 17.59 -8.52 -25.10
CA GLY A 175 17.48 -8.93 -26.50
C GLY A 175 16.05 -8.84 -27.03
N LEU A 176 15.05 -9.20 -26.21
CA LEU A 176 13.64 -9.05 -26.56
C LEU A 176 13.25 -7.57 -26.75
N LEU A 177 13.70 -6.69 -25.88
CA LEU A 177 13.45 -5.25 -25.98
C LEU A 177 14.08 -4.64 -27.22
N GLU A 178 15.33 -5.00 -27.51
CA GLU A 178 16.04 -4.54 -28.71
C GLU A 178 15.32 -4.99 -29.99
N LYS A 179 14.94 -6.27 -30.08
CA LYS A 179 14.26 -6.82 -31.27
C LYS A 179 12.83 -6.32 -31.43
N ARG A 180 12.11 -6.02 -30.34
CA ARG A 180 10.75 -5.44 -30.41
C ARG A 180 10.75 -3.97 -30.83
N ALA A 181 11.88 -3.27 -30.72
CA ALA A 181 12.03 -1.86 -31.08
C ALA A 181 10.89 -0.98 -30.50
N ILE A 182 10.48 -1.27 -29.26
CA ILE A 182 9.34 -0.60 -28.62
C ILE A 182 9.65 0.89 -28.50
N PRO A 183 8.85 1.78 -29.13
CA PRO A 183 9.04 3.21 -28.98
C PRO A 183 8.96 3.63 -27.51
N GLU A 184 9.80 4.57 -27.08
CA GLU A 184 9.84 5.04 -25.68
C GLU A 184 8.45 5.39 -25.11
N HIS A 185 7.59 6.02 -25.91
CA HIS A 185 6.23 6.40 -25.50
C HIS A 185 5.28 5.22 -25.29
N GLU A 186 5.55 4.06 -25.90
CA GLU A 186 4.79 2.82 -25.65
C GLU A 186 5.33 2.07 -24.44
N PHE A 187 6.62 2.19 -24.17
CA PHE A 187 7.25 1.61 -22.99
C PHE A 187 6.61 2.11 -21.69
N GLY A 188 6.19 3.38 -21.66
CA GLY A 188 5.49 3.94 -20.50
C GLY A 188 4.13 3.27 -20.20
N LYS A 189 3.48 2.66 -21.19
CA LYS A 189 2.20 1.95 -21.02
C LYS A 189 2.35 0.65 -20.21
N PHE A 190 3.54 0.04 -20.21
CA PHE A 190 3.86 -1.14 -19.39
C PHE A 190 4.24 -0.79 -17.94
N HIS A 191 4.41 0.51 -17.65
CA HIS A 191 4.77 1.03 -16.33
C HIS A 191 3.79 2.12 -15.87
N PRO A 192 2.47 1.85 -15.83
CA PRO A 192 1.43 2.87 -15.73
C PRO A 192 1.45 3.71 -14.43
N GLY A 193 1.99 3.16 -13.34
CA GLY A 193 2.11 3.84 -12.04
C GLY A 193 3.55 4.05 -11.56
N GLY A 194 4.56 3.74 -12.39
CA GLY A 194 5.97 3.78 -12.01
C GLY A 194 6.71 5.02 -12.51
N ALA A 195 7.83 5.39 -11.85
CA ALA A 195 8.69 6.51 -12.25
C ALA A 195 9.21 6.43 -13.71
N VAL A 196 9.23 5.24 -14.30
CA VAL A 196 9.60 4.99 -15.70
C VAL A 196 8.49 5.40 -16.68
N GLY A 197 7.23 5.08 -16.38
CA GLY A 197 6.09 5.48 -17.23
C GLY A 197 5.84 6.99 -17.22
N LEU A 198 6.09 7.64 -16.08
CA LEU A 198 6.02 9.10 -15.92
C LEU A 198 7.10 9.84 -16.72
N ARG A 199 8.32 9.29 -16.82
CA ARG A 199 9.42 9.88 -17.61
C ARG A 199 9.16 9.80 -19.11
N LEU A 200 8.50 8.75 -19.57
CA LEU A 200 8.33 8.44 -20.99
C LEU A 200 6.96 8.87 -21.55
N GLY A 201 6.22 9.70 -20.82
CA GLY A 201 4.99 10.33 -21.32
C GLY A 201 3.79 9.37 -21.44
N GLY A 202 3.79 8.26 -20.70
CA GLY A 202 2.66 7.33 -20.66
C GLY A 202 1.43 8.01 -20.05
N ALA A 203 0.53 8.49 -20.90
CA ALA A 203 -0.77 8.99 -20.48
C ALA A 203 -1.56 7.84 -19.81
N ALA A 204 -1.86 7.98 -18.53
CA ALA A 204 -2.75 7.07 -17.83
C ALA A 204 -4.11 7.03 -18.56
N SER A 205 -4.49 5.86 -19.09
CA SER A 205 -5.86 5.67 -19.58
C SER A 205 -6.81 5.60 -18.39
N PRO A 206 -7.94 6.32 -18.41
CA PRO A 206 -8.90 6.32 -17.33
C PRO A 206 -9.61 4.96 -17.25
N VAL A 207 -9.71 4.42 -16.04
CA VAL A 207 -10.57 3.27 -15.73
C VAL A 207 -12.04 3.70 -15.92
N PRO A 208 -12.91 2.90 -16.57
CA PRO A 208 -14.33 3.26 -16.70
C PRO A 208 -15.01 3.18 -15.33
N THR A 209 -15.45 4.32 -14.81
CA THR A 209 -16.29 4.41 -13.61
C THR A 209 -17.75 4.63 -14.02
N ASP A 210 -18.60 3.62 -13.88
CA ASP A 210 -20.06 3.80 -13.83
C ASP A 210 -20.53 4.36 -12.46
N ALA A 211 -19.64 5.06 -11.76
CA ALA A 211 -19.97 5.95 -10.67
C ALA A 211 -19.92 7.38 -11.22
N PRO A 212 -20.83 8.30 -10.82
CA PRO A 212 -20.76 9.68 -11.26
C PRO A 212 -19.37 10.22 -10.93
N GLY A 213 -18.59 10.49 -11.98
CA GLY A 213 -17.19 10.92 -11.87
C GLY A 213 -17.05 12.25 -11.14
N PRO A 214 -15.84 12.60 -10.69
CA PRO A 214 -15.58 13.84 -9.99
C PRO A 214 -15.96 15.01 -10.90
N ALA A 215 -16.73 15.95 -10.37
CA ALA A 215 -17.01 17.20 -11.05
C ALA A 215 -15.67 17.82 -11.48
N HIS A 216 -15.54 18.12 -12.78
CA HIS A 216 -14.44 18.90 -13.31
C HIS A 216 -14.17 20.11 -12.41
N HIS A 217 -12.99 20.15 -11.76
CA HIS A 217 -12.52 21.32 -11.04
C HIS A 217 -12.30 22.45 -12.04
N GLY A 218 -13.34 23.26 -12.26
CA GLY A 218 -13.12 24.67 -12.57
C GLY A 218 -12.22 25.26 -11.47
N THR A 219 -11.32 26.16 -11.85
CA THR A 219 -10.33 26.80 -10.98
C THR A 219 -10.92 27.20 -9.62
N ALA A 220 -10.79 26.31 -8.63
CA ALA A 220 -11.31 26.57 -7.29
C ALA A 220 -10.54 27.76 -6.74
N SER A 221 -11.26 28.76 -6.23
CA SER A 221 -10.66 29.93 -5.60
C SER A 221 -10.76 29.77 -4.10
N LEU A 222 -9.67 30.04 -3.38
CA LEU A 222 -9.65 30.02 -1.92
C LEU A 222 -10.69 31.00 -1.32
N SER A 223 -11.07 32.05 -2.07
CA SER A 223 -12.13 33.00 -1.70
C SER A 223 -13.54 32.40 -1.60
N SER A 224 -13.78 31.25 -2.24
CA SER A 224 -15.07 30.56 -2.24
C SER A 224 -15.32 29.74 -0.97
N ILE A 225 -14.28 29.49 -0.17
CA ILE A 225 -14.37 28.68 1.04
C ILE A 225 -15.07 29.49 2.15
N LYS A 226 -16.11 28.89 2.73
CA LYS A 226 -16.91 29.41 3.85
C LYS A 226 -16.80 28.55 5.11
N GLY A 227 -16.32 27.32 4.97
CA GLY A 227 -16.14 26.40 6.09
C GLY A 227 -14.81 25.67 6.04
N LEU A 228 -14.24 25.34 7.19
CA LEU A 228 -13.03 24.52 7.31
C LEU A 228 -13.29 23.32 8.22
N ILE A 229 -12.81 22.15 7.78
CA ILE A 229 -12.64 20.98 8.63
C ILE A 229 -11.15 20.91 8.93
N LEU A 230 -10.76 21.20 10.16
CA LEU A 230 -9.37 21.33 10.57
C LEU A 230 -8.91 20.06 11.30
N ASP A 231 -7.82 19.44 10.85
CA ASP A 231 -7.10 18.52 11.73
C ASP A 231 -6.49 19.27 12.93
N MET A 232 -6.11 18.52 13.97
CA MET A 232 -5.59 19.04 15.21
C MET A 232 -4.06 18.88 15.30
N ASP A 233 -3.58 17.68 15.66
CA ASP A 233 -2.16 17.39 15.81
C ASP A 233 -1.46 17.51 14.44
N GLY A 234 -0.38 18.28 14.36
CA GLY A 234 0.31 18.57 13.09
C GLY A 234 -0.22 19.78 12.32
N VAL A 235 -1.40 20.29 12.66
CA VAL A 235 -2.03 21.47 12.02
C VAL A 235 -2.17 22.65 12.97
N LEU A 236 -2.69 22.41 14.19
CA LEU A 236 -2.90 23.43 15.21
C LEU A 236 -1.83 23.41 16.31
N TRP A 237 -1.31 22.23 16.64
CA TRP A 237 -0.31 22.03 17.69
C TRP A 237 0.53 20.76 17.45
N HIS A 238 1.65 20.66 18.15
CA HIS A 238 2.48 19.45 18.26
C HIS A 238 2.66 19.09 19.72
N GLY A 239 2.13 17.93 20.14
CA GLY A 239 2.11 17.60 21.56
C GLY A 239 1.42 18.70 22.34
N GLU A 240 2.07 19.24 23.37
CA GLU A 240 1.51 20.30 24.23
C GLU A 240 1.86 21.72 23.78
N GLU A 241 2.50 21.90 22.61
CA GLU A 241 2.89 23.21 22.09
C GLU A 241 2.04 23.64 20.88
N PRO A 242 1.48 24.88 20.87
CA PRO A 242 0.76 25.39 19.72
C PRO A 242 1.69 25.66 18.54
N LEU A 243 1.20 25.46 17.32
CA LEU A 243 1.92 25.85 16.11
C LEU A 243 1.89 27.38 15.92
N ALA A 244 2.90 27.91 15.24
CA ALA A 244 3.03 29.35 15.02
C ALA A 244 1.84 29.92 14.23
N GLY A 245 1.40 31.13 14.57
CA GLY A 245 0.33 31.84 13.86
C GLY A 245 -1.09 31.35 14.13
N LEU A 246 -1.27 30.47 15.12
CA LEU A 246 -2.55 29.89 15.49
C LEU A 246 -3.60 30.93 15.91
N ASP A 247 -3.19 31.90 16.73
CA ASP A 247 -4.01 33.02 17.18
C ASP A 247 -4.49 33.89 15.99
N ALA A 248 -3.54 34.34 15.17
CA ALA A 248 -3.83 35.15 13.99
C ALA A 248 -4.74 34.43 12.98
N PHE A 249 -4.60 33.11 12.85
CA PHE A 249 -5.44 32.29 11.99
C PHE A 249 -6.90 32.30 12.48
N PHE A 250 -7.16 31.97 13.75
CA PHE A 250 -8.53 31.97 14.29
C PHE A 250 -9.16 33.38 14.34
N ASP A 251 -8.37 34.41 14.63
CA ASP A 251 -8.84 35.80 14.55
C ASP A 251 -9.30 36.15 13.13
N LEU A 252 -8.57 35.70 12.10
CA LEU A 252 -8.95 35.89 10.71
C LEU A 252 -10.22 35.10 10.35
N LEU A 253 -10.36 33.85 10.80
CA LEU A 253 -11.57 33.05 10.57
C LEU A 253 -12.80 33.77 11.15
N ASN A 254 -12.69 34.30 12.37
CA ASN A 254 -13.72 35.09 13.02
C ASN A 254 -14.02 36.38 12.24
N GLN A 255 -12.99 37.13 11.82
CA GLN A 255 -13.15 38.36 11.06
C GLN A 255 -13.86 38.12 9.72
N LYS A 256 -13.52 37.03 9.02
CA LYS A 256 -14.10 36.66 7.71
C LYS A 256 -15.38 35.84 7.81
N GLN A 257 -15.82 35.50 9.02
CA GLN A 257 -16.98 34.64 9.27
C GLN A 257 -16.87 33.28 8.58
N ILE A 258 -15.65 32.72 8.55
CA ILE A 258 -15.39 31.37 8.06
C ILE A 258 -15.69 30.41 9.21
N ARG A 259 -16.69 29.54 9.03
CA ARG A 259 -17.05 28.54 10.04
C ARG A 259 -15.97 27.45 10.09
N TYR A 260 -15.80 26.81 11.23
CA TYR A 260 -14.84 25.71 11.33
C TYR A 260 -15.35 24.62 12.27
N VAL A 261 -14.90 23.40 12.01
CA VAL A 261 -15.05 22.23 12.88
C VAL A 261 -13.69 21.57 12.97
N LEU A 262 -13.28 21.13 14.15
CA LEU A 262 -12.06 20.34 14.31
C LEU A 262 -12.39 18.85 14.18
N ALA A 263 -11.58 18.11 13.43
CA ALA A 263 -11.78 16.68 13.18
C ALA A 263 -10.53 15.86 13.47
N THR A 264 -10.58 14.98 14.47
CA THR A 264 -9.45 14.13 14.87
C THR A 264 -9.81 12.64 14.90
N ASN A 265 -8.86 11.80 14.48
CA ASN A 265 -8.98 10.35 14.62
C ASN A 265 -8.72 9.87 16.05
N ASN A 266 -8.11 10.68 16.92
CA ASN A 266 -7.71 10.27 18.25
C ASN A 266 -8.91 9.84 19.10
N PRO A 267 -9.03 8.55 19.49
CA PRO A 267 -10.17 8.06 20.24
C PRO A 267 -10.00 8.14 21.76
N SER A 268 -8.88 8.67 22.26
CA SER A 268 -8.51 8.59 23.69
C SER A 268 -9.17 9.64 24.58
N LYS A 269 -9.72 10.72 24.01
CA LYS A 269 -10.33 11.83 24.75
C LYS A 269 -11.70 12.16 24.21
N HIS A 270 -12.56 12.65 25.11
CA HIS A 270 -13.82 13.29 24.74
C HIS A 270 -13.57 14.68 24.10
N PRO A 271 -14.53 15.20 23.30
CA PRO A 271 -14.45 16.54 22.71
C PRO A 271 -14.09 17.65 23.71
N GLU A 272 -14.59 17.57 24.94
CA GLU A 272 -14.35 18.54 26.01
C GLU A 272 -12.87 18.67 26.34
N GLY A 273 -12.12 17.56 26.35
CA GLY A 273 -10.69 17.55 26.62
C GLY A 273 -9.88 18.24 25.52
N PHE A 274 -10.31 18.12 24.25
CA PHE A 274 -9.71 18.85 23.15
C PHE A 274 -10.08 20.34 23.18
N ALA A 275 -11.32 20.67 23.57
CA ALA A 275 -11.75 22.05 23.76
C ALA A 275 -10.96 22.75 24.88
N GLU A 276 -10.69 22.05 25.99
CA GLU A 276 -9.84 22.54 27.08
C GLU A 276 -8.41 22.81 26.61
N LYS A 277 -7.84 21.90 25.83
CA LYS A 277 -6.51 22.08 25.25
C LYS A 277 -6.47 23.29 24.31
N ALA A 278 -7.41 23.41 23.39
CA ALA A 278 -7.49 24.57 22.49
C ALA A 278 -7.65 25.90 23.27
N ARG A 279 -8.46 25.90 24.34
CA ARG A 279 -8.60 27.06 25.24
C ARG A 279 -7.30 27.42 25.97
N SER A 280 -6.45 26.45 26.29
CA SER A 280 -5.12 26.70 26.87
C SER A 280 -4.18 27.45 25.91
N PHE A 281 -4.46 27.39 24.60
CA PHE A 281 -3.78 28.15 23.55
C PHE A 281 -4.54 29.42 23.15
N ASN A 282 -5.49 29.88 23.98
CA ASN A 282 -6.35 31.04 23.75
C ASN A 282 -7.29 30.91 22.53
N ILE A 283 -7.61 29.69 22.09
CA ILE A 283 -8.62 29.45 21.06
C ILE A 283 -9.96 29.14 21.72
N PRO A 284 -10.97 30.03 21.62
CA PRO A 284 -12.28 29.78 22.20
C PRO A 284 -13.08 28.84 21.31
N ILE A 285 -12.92 27.52 21.51
CA ILE A 285 -13.71 26.50 20.81
C ILE A 285 -14.66 25.76 21.75
N ALA A 286 -15.86 25.50 21.25
CA ALA A 286 -16.88 24.71 21.93
C ALA A 286 -16.68 23.21 21.63
N SER A 287 -17.06 22.33 22.56
CA SER A 287 -17.00 20.87 22.37
C SER A 287 -17.87 20.41 21.19
N GLU A 288 -18.94 21.15 20.90
CA GLU A 288 -19.87 20.91 19.80
C GLU A 288 -19.23 21.17 18.43
N ASP A 289 -18.13 21.92 18.36
CA ASP A 289 -17.37 22.17 17.13
C ASP A 289 -16.23 21.16 16.95
N ILE A 290 -16.15 20.12 17.80
CA ILE A 290 -15.12 19.08 17.74
C ILE A 290 -15.73 17.72 17.42
N VAL A 291 -15.34 17.17 16.27
CA VAL A 291 -15.69 15.82 15.83
C VAL A 291 -14.51 14.90 16.06
N THR A 292 -14.73 13.83 16.80
CA THR A 292 -13.74 12.75 16.97
C THR A 292 -14.26 11.47 16.33
N SER A 293 -13.36 10.51 16.09
CA SER A 293 -13.73 9.17 15.63
C SER A 293 -14.76 8.47 16.55
N ILE A 294 -14.70 8.71 17.87
CA ILE A 294 -15.67 8.13 18.83
C ILE A 294 -17.04 8.81 18.74
N VAL A 295 -17.10 10.12 18.48
CA VAL A 295 -18.38 10.82 18.26
C VAL A 295 -19.02 10.39 16.94
N ALA A 296 -18.22 10.25 15.87
CA ALA A 296 -18.69 9.71 14.60
C ALA A 296 -19.25 8.28 14.78
N THR A 297 -18.59 7.46 15.61
CA THR A 297 -19.07 6.13 15.99
C THR A 297 -20.44 6.18 16.69
N ALA A 298 -20.59 7.04 17.70
CA ALA A 298 -21.85 7.20 18.41
C ALA A 298 -23.01 7.65 17.49
N GLN A 299 -22.73 8.58 16.57
CA GLN A 299 -23.71 9.03 15.58
C GLN A 299 -24.09 7.92 14.60
N TYR A 300 -23.11 7.14 14.14
CA TYR A 300 -23.36 5.96 13.31
C TYR A 300 -24.25 4.95 14.03
N LEU A 301 -23.97 4.64 15.30
CA LEU A 301 -24.81 3.73 16.08
C LEU A 301 -26.25 4.24 16.13
N LYS A 302 -26.48 5.50 16.52
CA LYS A 302 -27.83 6.13 16.58
C LYS A 302 -28.61 6.05 15.27
N LYS A 303 -27.92 6.13 14.13
CA LYS A 303 -28.55 6.08 12.81
C LYS A 303 -28.91 4.65 12.38
N HIS A 304 -28.15 3.65 12.82
CA HIS A 304 -28.21 2.29 12.29
C HIS A 304 -28.82 1.27 13.26
N PHE A 305 -28.87 1.55 14.56
CA PHE A 305 -29.38 0.64 15.58
C PHE A 305 -30.39 1.33 16.50
N PRO A 306 -31.40 0.61 17.01
CA PRO A 306 -32.29 1.15 18.03
C PRO A 306 -31.53 1.53 19.31
N ILE A 307 -31.87 2.68 19.88
CA ILE A 307 -31.41 3.08 21.21
C ILE A 307 -31.77 1.96 22.23
N GLY A 308 -30.87 1.68 23.15
CA GLY A 308 -30.98 0.57 24.12
C GLY A 308 -30.40 -0.75 23.63
N SER A 309 -29.96 -0.84 22.36
CA SER A 309 -29.30 -2.04 21.85
C SER A 309 -28.00 -2.35 22.60
N ARG A 310 -27.63 -3.62 22.60
CA ARG A 310 -26.40 -4.14 23.23
C ARG A 310 -25.23 -4.02 22.25
N VAL A 311 -24.13 -3.41 22.69
CA VAL A 311 -22.92 -3.20 21.87
C VAL A 311 -21.71 -3.72 22.62
N HIS A 312 -20.84 -4.47 21.94
CA HIS A 312 -19.56 -4.86 22.50
C HIS A 312 -18.50 -3.83 22.11
N VAL A 313 -17.78 -3.30 23.09
CA VAL A 313 -16.79 -2.24 22.87
C VAL A 313 -15.42 -2.71 23.34
N ILE A 314 -14.45 -2.68 22.43
CA ILE A 314 -13.03 -2.93 22.70
C ILE A 314 -12.28 -1.60 22.50
N GLY A 315 -11.87 -0.98 23.60
CA GLY A 315 -11.24 0.33 23.59
C GLY A 315 -11.28 1.02 24.96
N GLU A 316 -10.59 2.15 25.05
CA GLU A 316 -10.45 2.93 26.28
C GLU A 316 -11.79 3.51 26.82
N ALA A 317 -11.74 4.05 28.04
CA ALA A 317 -12.91 4.55 28.78
C ALA A 317 -13.73 5.58 28.00
N ALA A 318 -13.07 6.53 27.31
CA ALA A 318 -13.75 7.57 26.54
C ALA A 318 -14.71 6.99 25.48
N LEU A 319 -14.30 5.93 24.78
CA LEU A 319 -15.17 5.27 23.80
C LEU A 319 -16.36 4.57 24.49
N LYS A 320 -16.11 3.84 25.58
CA LYS A 320 -17.14 3.12 26.34
C LYS A 320 -18.21 4.09 26.86
N GLU A 321 -17.79 5.17 27.50
CA GLU A 321 -18.65 6.24 28.00
C GLU A 321 -19.44 6.91 26.88
N CYS A 322 -18.80 7.18 25.72
CA CYS A 322 -19.47 7.79 24.58
C CYS A 322 -20.60 6.89 24.01
N VAL A 323 -20.37 5.58 23.95
CA VAL A 323 -21.38 4.61 23.51
C VAL A 323 -22.54 4.52 24.52
N GLU A 324 -22.25 4.55 25.82
CA GLU A 324 -23.28 4.55 26.88
C GLU A 324 -24.11 5.84 26.87
N GLN A 325 -23.46 7.01 26.75
CA GLN A 325 -24.12 8.31 26.63
C GLN A 325 -24.98 8.42 25.36
N ALA A 326 -24.62 7.68 24.31
CA ALA A 326 -25.45 7.54 23.10
C ALA A 326 -26.70 6.67 23.31
N GLY A 327 -26.84 6.04 24.49
CA GLY A 327 -28.01 5.26 24.91
C GLY A 327 -27.87 3.76 24.64
N TYR A 328 -26.66 3.24 24.48
CA TYR A 328 -26.41 1.81 24.26
C TYR A 328 -25.95 1.12 25.53
N THR A 329 -26.21 -0.18 25.65
CA THR A 329 -25.74 -1.00 26.77
C THR A 329 -24.48 -1.75 26.38
N LEU A 330 -23.40 -1.60 27.15
CA LEU A 330 -22.19 -2.39 26.95
C LEU A 330 -22.44 -3.86 27.32
N ALA A 331 -22.06 -4.78 26.43
CA ALA A 331 -22.34 -6.20 26.58
C ALA A 331 -21.27 -7.09 25.94
N ASN A 332 -21.23 -8.36 26.34
CA ASN A 332 -20.28 -9.37 25.84
C ASN A 332 -20.96 -10.55 25.12
N ASP A 333 -22.28 -10.46 24.95
CA ASP A 333 -23.14 -11.42 24.28
C ASP A 333 -24.38 -10.70 23.72
N ASP A 334 -25.02 -11.32 22.73
CA ASP A 334 -26.24 -10.83 22.07
C ASP A 334 -26.14 -9.34 21.67
N VAL A 335 -25.09 -9.01 20.92
CA VAL A 335 -24.76 -7.63 20.54
C VAL A 335 -25.08 -7.37 19.08
N VAL A 336 -25.58 -6.18 18.79
CA VAL A 336 -25.87 -5.74 17.41
C VAL A 336 -24.62 -5.28 16.67
N ALA A 337 -23.61 -4.83 17.43
CA ALA A 337 -22.36 -4.32 16.90
C ALA A 337 -21.17 -4.62 17.81
N VAL A 338 -20.00 -4.75 17.20
CA VAL A 338 -18.69 -4.77 17.85
C VAL A 338 -17.94 -3.52 17.41
N VAL A 339 -17.56 -2.67 18.35
CA VAL A 339 -16.81 -1.43 18.11
C VAL A 339 -15.38 -1.62 18.63
N ALA A 340 -14.38 -1.37 17.79
CA ALA A 340 -12.98 -1.49 18.14
C ALA A 340 -12.20 -0.17 17.96
N ALA A 341 -11.36 0.15 18.94
CA ALA A 341 -10.42 1.27 18.94
C ALA A 341 -9.09 0.86 19.60
N LEU A 342 -8.20 1.82 19.86
CA LEU A 342 -7.04 1.60 20.70
C LEU A 342 -7.46 1.07 22.09
N GLU A 343 -6.87 -0.04 22.50
CA GLU A 343 -6.99 -0.65 23.82
C GLU A 343 -5.57 -1.03 24.26
N ARG A 344 -5.07 -0.40 25.33
CA ARG A 344 -3.71 -0.65 25.83
C ARG A 344 -3.67 -1.90 26.70
N ASP A 345 -4.74 -2.21 27.40
CA ASP A 345 -4.86 -3.43 28.20
C ASP A 345 -5.50 -4.56 27.35
N LEU A 346 -4.77 -4.98 26.31
CA LEU A 346 -5.25 -5.96 25.35
C LEU A 346 -4.85 -7.39 25.73
N SER A 347 -5.83 -8.29 25.75
CA SER A 347 -5.61 -9.73 25.96
C SER A 347 -6.06 -10.56 24.76
N TYR A 348 -5.56 -11.79 24.66
CA TYR A 348 -6.05 -12.76 23.68
C TYR A 348 -7.56 -13.01 23.82
N GLU A 349 -8.08 -13.07 25.06
CA GLU A 349 -9.51 -13.29 25.30
C GLU A 349 -10.36 -12.12 24.79
N THR A 350 -9.85 -10.89 24.85
CA THR A 350 -10.50 -9.71 24.25
C THR A 350 -10.64 -9.86 22.74
N ILE A 351 -9.56 -10.22 22.04
CA ILE A 351 -9.57 -10.42 20.58
C ILE A 351 -10.48 -11.60 20.20
N LYS A 352 -10.37 -12.72 20.91
CA LYS A 352 -11.21 -13.92 20.71
C LYS A 352 -12.68 -13.58 20.88
N ARG A 353 -13.06 -12.84 21.93
CA ARG A 353 -14.45 -12.43 22.17
C ARG A 353 -14.97 -11.57 21.03
N GLY A 354 -14.25 -10.52 20.65
CA GLY A 354 -14.61 -9.65 19.53
C GLY A 354 -14.80 -10.44 18.24
N THR A 355 -13.84 -11.31 17.93
CA THR A 355 -13.87 -12.19 16.74
C THR A 355 -15.12 -13.06 16.71
N LEU A 356 -15.44 -13.75 17.82
CA LEU A 356 -16.62 -14.62 17.90
C LEU A 356 -17.94 -13.86 17.71
N LEU A 357 -18.04 -12.66 18.28
CA LEU A 357 -19.24 -11.82 18.14
C LEU A 357 -19.41 -11.30 16.71
N ILE A 358 -18.32 -10.86 16.06
CA ILE A 358 -18.34 -10.45 14.65
C ILE A 358 -18.79 -11.62 13.77
N ARG A 359 -18.19 -12.81 13.97
CA ARG A 359 -18.55 -14.03 13.22
C ARG A 359 -19.98 -14.52 13.49
N ALA A 360 -20.55 -14.17 14.65
CA ALA A 360 -21.95 -14.42 14.96
C ALA A 360 -22.93 -13.44 14.29
N GLY A 361 -22.43 -12.46 13.53
CA GLY A 361 -23.21 -11.53 12.73
C GLY A 361 -23.30 -10.11 13.28
N ALA A 362 -22.59 -9.79 14.38
CA ALA A 362 -22.54 -8.42 14.87
C ALA A 362 -21.83 -7.50 13.85
N THR A 363 -22.37 -6.30 13.62
CA THR A 363 -21.74 -5.33 12.72
C THR A 363 -20.39 -4.89 13.26
N PHE A 364 -19.34 -5.03 12.46
CA PHE A 364 -17.98 -4.66 12.87
C PHE A 364 -17.65 -3.20 12.52
N ILE A 365 -17.37 -2.39 13.54
CA ILE A 365 -17.09 -0.96 13.44
C ILE A 365 -15.69 -0.70 14.01
N GLY A 366 -14.85 0.03 13.28
CA GLY A 366 -13.56 0.52 13.78
C GLY A 366 -13.59 2.05 13.90
N THR A 367 -13.05 2.60 14.99
CA THR A 367 -13.02 4.06 15.17
C THR A 367 -12.09 4.72 14.15
N ASN A 368 -10.89 4.18 13.93
CA ASN A 368 -9.94 4.61 12.89
C ASN A 368 -9.02 3.45 12.49
N GLY A 369 -8.40 3.58 11.32
CA GLY A 369 -7.45 2.61 10.75
C GLY A 369 -5.99 2.92 11.00
N ASP A 370 -5.66 3.89 11.87
CA ASP A 370 -4.28 4.37 12.02
C ASP A 370 -3.37 3.26 12.58
N PRO A 371 -2.31 2.85 11.85
CA PRO A 371 -1.46 1.74 12.27
C PRO A 371 -0.60 2.10 13.48
N SER A 372 -0.36 3.39 13.68
CA SER A 372 0.54 3.92 14.69
C SER A 372 -0.07 5.08 15.47
N TYR A 373 0.41 5.29 16.68
CA TYR A 373 0.06 6.39 17.57
C TYR A 373 1.36 7.01 18.10
N PRO A 374 1.63 8.32 17.87
CA PRO A 374 2.84 8.97 18.36
C PRO A 374 2.75 9.30 19.86
N THR A 375 3.86 9.10 20.58
CA THR A 375 4.03 9.42 22.02
C THR A 375 5.43 9.96 22.29
N GLU A 376 5.68 10.44 23.52
CA GLU A 376 7.04 10.85 23.96
C GLU A 376 8.06 9.70 23.93
N GLU A 377 7.61 8.46 24.15
CA GLU A 377 8.46 7.25 24.07
C GLU A 377 8.76 6.83 22.63
N GLY A 378 8.08 7.42 21.65
CA GLY A 378 8.18 7.11 20.23
C GLY A 378 6.84 6.71 19.62
N ILE A 379 6.92 6.07 18.45
CA ILE A 379 5.76 5.63 17.66
C ILE A 379 5.33 4.24 18.15
N ILE A 380 4.15 4.16 18.76
CA ILE A 380 3.56 2.91 19.27
C ILE A 380 2.41 2.44 18.37
N PRO A 381 1.87 1.22 18.54
CA PRO A 381 0.70 0.78 17.78
C PRO A 381 -0.54 1.66 17.99
N GLY A 382 -1.25 1.97 16.90
CA GLY A 382 -2.53 2.69 16.90
C GLY A 382 -3.74 1.77 16.88
N SER A 383 -4.94 2.34 16.77
CA SER A 383 -6.20 1.57 16.71
C SER A 383 -6.24 0.57 15.55
N GLY A 384 -5.56 0.90 14.44
CA GLY A 384 -5.47 0.06 13.25
C GLY A 384 -4.87 -1.32 13.52
N MET A 385 -4.01 -1.48 14.53
CA MET A 385 -3.49 -2.78 14.94
C MET A 385 -4.62 -3.72 15.38
N LEU A 386 -5.45 -3.26 16.33
CA LEU A 386 -6.54 -4.07 16.87
C LEU A 386 -7.67 -4.28 15.85
N VAL A 387 -8.01 -3.22 15.12
CA VAL A 387 -9.03 -3.27 14.06
C VAL A 387 -8.62 -4.27 12.98
N THR A 388 -7.35 -4.27 12.56
CA THR A 388 -6.84 -5.24 11.58
C THR A 388 -6.80 -6.66 12.13
N ALA A 389 -6.36 -6.86 13.38
CA ALA A 389 -6.32 -8.19 14.01
C ALA A 389 -7.72 -8.83 14.06
N LEU A 390 -8.74 -8.05 14.44
CA LEU A 390 -10.14 -8.49 14.43
C LEU A 390 -10.63 -8.74 13.00
N ALA A 391 -10.33 -7.85 12.05
CA ALA A 391 -10.75 -7.99 10.66
C ALA A 391 -10.26 -9.31 10.04
N VAL A 392 -8.97 -9.61 10.22
CA VAL A 392 -8.34 -10.84 9.72
C VAL A 392 -8.89 -12.07 10.43
N SER A 393 -9.00 -12.03 11.76
CA SER A 393 -9.46 -13.19 12.55
C SER A 393 -10.94 -13.50 12.32
N ALA A 394 -11.76 -12.47 12.08
CA ALA A 394 -13.18 -12.62 11.81
C ALA A 394 -13.50 -12.91 10.34
N ASP A 395 -12.55 -12.64 9.42
CA ASP A 395 -12.76 -12.63 7.97
C ASP A 395 -13.86 -11.64 7.54
N GLN A 396 -13.84 -10.45 8.14
CA GLN A 396 -14.82 -9.40 7.88
C GLN A 396 -14.18 -8.02 7.94
N LYS A 397 -14.45 -7.19 6.92
CA LYS A 397 -13.94 -5.81 6.88
C LYS A 397 -14.72 -4.92 7.86
N PRO A 398 -14.04 -4.05 8.63
CA PRO A 398 -14.70 -3.07 9.48
C PRO A 398 -15.31 -1.94 8.67
N ILE A 399 -16.33 -1.31 9.23
CA ILE A 399 -16.78 0.02 8.83
C ILE A 399 -15.96 1.03 9.65
N ILE A 400 -15.08 1.79 9.00
CA ILE A 400 -14.21 2.76 9.68
C ILE A 400 -14.91 4.12 9.80
N MET A 401 -14.90 4.69 11.00
CA MET A 401 -15.60 5.94 11.32
C MET A 401 -14.75 7.18 11.09
N GLY A 402 -13.44 7.08 11.33
CA GLY A 402 -12.46 8.15 11.20
C GLY A 402 -11.95 8.35 9.77
N LYS A 403 -11.09 9.35 9.62
CA LYS A 403 -10.39 9.69 8.38
C LYS A 403 -9.53 8.50 7.91
N PRO A 404 -9.41 8.23 6.60
CA PRO A 404 -9.96 8.95 5.45
C PRO A 404 -11.39 8.55 5.05
N GLU A 405 -12.15 7.86 5.91
CA GLU A 405 -13.52 7.48 5.56
C GLU A 405 -14.51 8.62 5.77
N ARG A 406 -15.59 8.60 4.98
CA ARG A 406 -16.60 9.66 4.94
C ARG A 406 -17.33 9.97 6.26
N PRO A 407 -17.63 9.03 7.18
CA PRO A 407 -18.51 9.31 8.31
C PRO A 407 -18.10 10.51 9.19
N ILE A 408 -16.79 10.70 9.44
CA ILE A 408 -16.30 11.85 10.21
C ILE A 408 -16.48 13.19 9.45
N PHE A 409 -16.29 13.19 8.13
CA PHE A 409 -16.46 14.39 7.30
C PHE A 409 -17.93 14.72 7.10
N ASP A 410 -18.79 13.72 6.91
CA ASP A 410 -20.24 13.91 6.78
C ASP A 410 -20.82 14.52 8.07
N LEU A 411 -20.36 14.09 9.25
CA LEU A 411 -20.74 14.68 10.53
C LEU A 411 -20.19 16.10 10.71
N ALA A 412 -18.96 16.37 10.26
CA ALA A 412 -18.41 17.71 10.30
C ALA A 412 -19.16 18.68 9.36
N LEU A 413 -19.56 18.22 8.18
CA LEU A 413 -20.41 18.97 7.26
C LEU A 413 -21.79 19.27 7.85
N GLU A 414 -22.41 18.30 8.52
CA GLU A 414 -23.69 18.48 9.22
C GLU A 414 -23.60 19.60 10.27
N ARG A 415 -22.49 19.69 11.01
CA ARG A 415 -22.26 20.76 12.00
C ARG A 415 -21.95 22.11 11.38
N LEU A 416 -21.16 22.12 10.30
CA LEU A 416 -20.86 23.33 9.56
C LEU A 416 -22.11 23.90 8.89
N ASP A 417 -23.10 23.07 8.57
CA ASP A 417 -24.33 23.43 7.84
C ASP A 417 -24.00 24.19 6.55
N LEU A 418 -23.06 23.62 5.78
CA LEU A 418 -22.55 24.17 4.54
C LEU A 418 -22.46 23.07 3.48
N PRO A 419 -22.66 23.41 2.19
CA PRO A 419 -22.43 22.45 1.11
C PRO A 419 -20.94 22.14 0.95
N ALA A 420 -20.63 20.92 0.55
CA ALA A 420 -19.26 20.40 0.45
C ALA A 420 -18.34 21.24 -0.46
N ASP A 421 -18.89 21.86 -1.50
CA ASP A 421 -18.16 22.71 -2.45
C ASP A 421 -17.68 24.05 -1.85
N GLN A 422 -18.23 24.46 -0.71
CA GLN A 422 -17.81 25.66 0.06
C GLN A 422 -16.94 25.32 1.26
N VAL A 423 -16.58 24.05 1.45
CA VAL A 423 -15.82 23.58 2.61
C VAL A 423 -14.48 23.01 2.16
N ALA A 424 -13.43 23.31 2.92
CA ALA A 424 -12.11 22.71 2.72
C ALA A 424 -11.69 21.87 3.93
N SER A 425 -11.12 20.69 3.66
CA SER A 425 -10.39 19.90 4.64
C SER A 425 -8.96 20.42 4.74
N VAL A 426 -8.49 20.77 5.94
CA VAL A 426 -7.15 21.27 6.23
C VAL A 426 -6.43 20.26 7.09
N GLY A 427 -5.30 19.74 6.60
CA GLY A 427 -4.58 18.64 7.24
C GLY A 427 -3.09 18.64 6.94
N ASP A 428 -2.34 17.77 7.61
CA ASP A 428 -0.92 17.50 7.36
C ASP A 428 -0.69 16.11 6.77
N ARG A 429 -1.73 15.28 6.62
CA ARG A 429 -1.64 13.92 6.08
C ARG A 429 -2.37 13.74 4.76
N LEU A 430 -1.66 13.26 3.74
CA LEU A 430 -2.23 12.93 2.43
C LEU A 430 -3.24 11.78 2.50
N ASP A 431 -2.90 10.70 3.20
CA ASP A 431 -3.66 9.46 3.29
C ASP A 431 -4.91 9.54 4.19
N SER A 432 -5.03 10.61 4.98
CA SER A 432 -6.12 10.84 5.93
C SER A 432 -6.95 12.06 5.54
N ASP A 433 -6.37 13.26 5.65
CA ASP A 433 -7.13 14.51 5.61
C ASP A 433 -7.45 14.92 4.19
N ILE A 434 -6.47 14.76 3.30
CA ILE A 434 -6.60 15.11 1.89
C ILE A 434 -7.45 14.05 1.18
N LEU A 435 -7.08 12.78 1.28
CA LEU A 435 -7.87 11.70 0.70
C LEU A 435 -9.31 11.68 1.23
N GLY A 436 -9.48 11.86 2.55
CA GLY A 436 -10.79 11.92 3.18
C GLY A 436 -11.62 13.12 2.70
N GLY A 437 -11.01 14.30 2.63
CA GLY A 437 -11.67 15.49 2.08
C GLY A 437 -12.12 15.30 0.64
N GLN A 438 -11.27 14.72 -0.21
CA GLN A 438 -11.63 14.40 -1.60
C GLN A 438 -12.80 13.42 -1.70
N ARG A 439 -12.79 12.35 -0.89
CA ARG A 439 -13.90 11.36 -0.84
C ARG A 439 -15.22 11.98 -0.37
N ALA A 440 -15.15 13.01 0.46
CA ALA A 440 -16.29 13.79 0.92
C ALA A 440 -16.72 14.90 -0.06
N GLY A 441 -15.99 15.11 -1.15
CA GLY A 441 -16.28 16.14 -2.17
C GLY A 441 -15.84 17.55 -1.77
N LEU A 442 -14.92 17.65 -0.80
CA LEU A 442 -14.37 18.92 -0.30
C LEU A 442 -13.19 19.38 -1.15
N GLN A 443 -12.92 20.69 -1.10
CA GLN A 443 -11.58 21.17 -1.43
C GLN A 443 -10.60 20.73 -0.33
N THR A 444 -9.30 20.71 -0.64
CA THR A 444 -8.30 20.22 0.32
C THR A 444 -7.09 21.13 0.40
N ILE A 445 -6.65 21.39 1.62
CA ILE A 445 -5.51 22.26 1.94
C ILE A 445 -4.53 21.43 2.74
N LEU A 446 -3.34 21.20 2.20
CA LEU A 446 -2.25 20.53 2.91
C LEU A 446 -1.32 21.56 3.55
N LEU A 447 -1.02 21.39 4.83
CA LEU A 447 0.06 22.08 5.53
C LEU A 447 1.29 21.18 5.63
N LEU A 448 2.48 21.74 5.43
CA LEU A 448 3.77 21.03 5.52
C LEU A 448 4.39 21.10 6.93
N THR A 449 3.55 21.22 7.95
CA THR A 449 3.93 21.34 9.37
C THR A 449 4.02 20.01 10.11
N GLY A 450 3.47 18.94 9.54
CA GLY A 450 3.40 17.62 10.17
C GLY A 450 4.01 16.52 9.32
N ILE A 451 3.23 15.49 8.99
CA ILE A 451 3.72 14.24 8.41
C ILE A 451 4.09 14.37 6.92
N ALA A 452 3.26 15.02 6.11
CA ALA A 452 3.49 15.10 4.66
C ALA A 452 4.61 16.09 4.30
N SER A 453 5.46 15.68 3.36
CA SER A 453 6.52 16.51 2.79
C SER A 453 6.28 16.83 1.30
N ARG A 454 7.01 17.82 0.77
CA ARG A 454 7.01 18.10 -0.68
C ARG A 454 7.50 16.92 -1.52
N GLN A 455 8.31 16.03 -0.95
CA GLN A 455 8.73 14.80 -1.65
C GLN A 455 7.58 13.80 -1.76
N ASP A 456 6.72 13.73 -0.75
CA ASP A 456 5.54 12.85 -0.76
C ASP A 456 4.53 13.32 -1.79
N LEU A 457 4.33 14.65 -1.91
CA LEU A 457 3.54 15.23 -3.00
C LEU A 457 4.08 14.89 -4.39
N ALA A 458 5.41 14.89 -4.57
CA ALA A 458 6.02 14.58 -5.87
C ALA A 458 5.92 13.09 -6.25
N ARG A 459 5.71 12.21 -5.26
CA ARG A 459 5.66 10.75 -5.43
C ARG A 459 4.24 10.17 -5.34
N GLY A 460 3.32 10.90 -4.72
CA GLY A 460 2.00 10.42 -4.34
C GLY A 460 0.91 10.67 -5.39
N GLU A 461 -0.05 9.75 -5.44
CA GLU A 461 -1.25 9.88 -6.29
C GLU A 461 -2.28 10.87 -5.71
N ILE A 462 -2.26 11.08 -4.39
CA ILE A 462 -3.16 11.99 -3.68
C ILE A 462 -2.60 13.41 -3.76
N GLN A 463 -3.29 14.29 -4.48
CA GLN A 463 -2.89 15.68 -4.68
C GLN A 463 -3.90 16.64 -4.02
N PRO A 464 -3.50 17.47 -3.05
CA PRO A 464 -4.39 18.46 -2.45
C PRO A 464 -4.71 19.59 -3.45
N THR A 465 -5.80 20.32 -3.21
CA THR A 465 -6.15 21.51 -4.00
C THR A 465 -5.12 22.62 -3.81
N TRP A 466 -4.69 22.85 -2.57
CA TRP A 466 -3.68 23.84 -2.20
C TRP A 466 -2.67 23.29 -1.21
N VAL A 467 -1.44 23.81 -1.25
CA VAL A 467 -0.35 23.45 -0.35
C VAL A 467 0.23 24.73 0.24
N PHE A 468 0.37 24.76 1.56
CA PHE A 468 1.04 25.85 2.29
C PHE A 468 2.10 25.28 3.22
N GLN A 469 3.11 26.07 3.51
CA GLN A 469 4.18 25.69 4.42
C GLN A 469 3.67 25.55 5.86
N ASP A 470 2.77 26.45 6.28
CA ASP A 470 2.26 26.56 7.64
C ASP A 470 0.97 27.41 7.73
N LEU A 471 0.42 27.56 8.94
CA LEU A 471 -0.73 28.43 9.22
C LEU A 471 -0.50 29.90 8.85
N PRO A 472 0.66 30.55 9.14
CA PRO A 472 0.94 31.90 8.69
C PRO A 472 0.80 32.10 7.17
N GLU A 473 1.34 31.19 6.36
CA GLU A 473 1.23 31.29 4.91
C GLU A 473 -0.23 31.14 4.44
N LEU A 474 -0.96 30.18 4.99
CA LEU A 474 -2.39 30.01 4.72
C LEU A 474 -3.20 31.25 5.12
N THR A 475 -2.91 31.81 6.31
CA THR A 475 -3.55 33.03 6.84
C THR A 475 -3.35 34.19 5.87
N GLN A 476 -2.11 34.39 5.39
CA GLN A 476 -1.81 35.44 4.43
C GLN A 476 -2.52 35.22 3.09
N ALA A 477 -2.61 33.99 2.62
CA ALA A 477 -3.35 33.66 1.40
C ALA A 477 -4.86 33.97 1.54
N LEU A 478 -5.47 33.65 2.68
CA LEU A 478 -6.87 33.97 2.99
C LEU A 478 -7.13 35.48 3.08
N ILE A 479 -6.18 36.25 3.61
CA ILE A 479 -6.23 37.72 3.61
C ILE A 479 -6.28 38.24 2.17
N ASN A 480 -5.32 37.81 1.33
CA ASN A 480 -5.15 38.30 -0.04
C ASN A 480 -6.33 37.97 -0.96
N CYS A 481 -7.04 36.88 -0.69
CA CYS A 481 -8.21 36.47 -1.48
C CYS A 481 -9.47 37.34 -1.25
N GLY A 482 -9.46 38.23 -0.23
CA GLY A 482 -10.60 39.11 0.10
C GLY A 482 -10.39 40.58 -0.26
N GLY A 483 -9.31 40.92 -0.96
CA GLY A 483 -9.01 42.29 -1.39
C GLY A 483 -9.45 42.57 -2.83
N GLN A 484 -10.71 42.98 -3.01
CA GLN A 484 -11.15 43.80 -4.15
C GLN A 484 -12.02 44.94 -3.64
#